data_AF-L5MDM9-F1
#
_entry.id   AF-L5MDM9-F1
#
_cell.length_a   1.000
_cell.length_b   1.000
_cell.length_c   1.000
_cell.angle_alpha   90.00
_cell.angle_beta   90.00
_cell.angle_gamma   90.00
#
_symmetry.space_group_name_H-M   'P 1'
#
loop_
_entity.id
_entity.type
_entity.pdbx_description
1 polymer ?
#
loop_
_entity_poly.entity_id
_entity_poly.type
_entity_poly.pdbx_seq_one_letter_code
_entity_poly.pdbx_strand_id
1 'polypeptide(L)'
;MAVGKNKRLMKGSKKGAEKKVSNNQIRKTSYAQHQQVRQIRKMMMEIMTREVQTNDLKEVVNKLIPDSIGKHIEKACQCIYPLHDVFVRKIKMLKKPKFDLGKLMELHGEGSGSGKATGDETGAKAE
;
A
#
# COMPACT_ATOMS: atom_id res chain seq x y z
N MET A 1 -31.56 52.19 8.75
CA MET A 1 -30.35 51.35 8.63
C MET A 1 -30.06 50.74 9.99
N ALA A 2 -30.39 49.46 10.18
CA ALA A 2 -30.08 48.75 11.42
C ALA A 2 -29.51 47.38 11.04
N VAL A 3 -28.19 47.30 10.91
CA VAL A 3 -27.49 46.00 10.79
C VAL A 3 -27.05 45.61 12.20
N GLY A 4 -27.99 45.03 12.94
CA GLY A 4 -27.75 44.48 14.26
C GLY A 4 -27.09 43.10 14.17
N LYS A 5 -25.84 43.04 14.62
CA LYS A 5 -25.16 42.03 15.46
C LYS A 5 -25.26 40.53 15.08
N ASN A 6 -24.19 39.84 15.48
CA ASN A 6 -24.14 38.42 15.90
C ASN A 6 -23.98 37.37 14.78
N LYS A 7 -23.12 36.34 14.88
CA LYS A 7 -22.32 35.82 16.00
C LYS A 7 -21.37 34.77 15.40
N ARG A 8 -20.09 34.79 15.77
CA ARG A 8 -19.21 33.63 15.61
C ARG A 8 -19.91 32.41 16.19
N LEU A 9 -20.14 31.39 15.38
CA LEU A 9 -20.35 30.03 15.85
C LEU A 9 -19.49 29.10 15.02
N MET A 10 -18.24 28.96 15.45
CA MET A 10 -17.63 27.63 15.49
C MET A 10 -18.56 26.75 16.32
N LYS A 11 -19.33 25.88 15.67
CA LYS A 11 -19.91 24.70 16.31
C LYS A 11 -19.66 23.50 15.43
N GLY A 12 -18.97 22.54 16.02
CA GLY A 12 -18.54 21.32 15.39
C GLY A 12 -19.70 20.49 14.86
N SER A 13 -19.34 19.66 13.89
CA SER A 13 -20.03 18.41 13.61
C SER A 13 -18.95 17.47 13.11
N LYS A 14 -18.40 16.67 14.03
CA LYS A 14 -17.71 15.43 13.70
C LYS A 14 -18.75 14.53 13.02
N LYS A 15 -18.88 14.61 11.71
CA LYS A 15 -19.56 13.61 10.87
C LYS A 15 -18.52 13.15 9.87
N GLY A 16 -18.06 11.91 10.04
CA GLY A 16 -17.18 11.15 9.14
C GLY A 16 -15.96 11.92 8.64
N ALA A 17 -14.77 11.65 9.17
CA ALA A 17 -13.55 12.27 8.69
C ALA A 17 -13.23 11.81 7.25
N GLU A 18 -13.88 12.40 6.25
CA GLU A 18 -13.32 12.48 4.91
C GLU A 18 -12.04 13.32 5.04
N LYS A 19 -10.91 12.66 4.85
CA LYS A 19 -9.56 13.21 5.06
C LYS A 19 -9.38 14.39 4.10
N LYS A 20 -9.23 15.60 4.64
CA LYS A 20 -9.04 16.81 3.83
C LYS A 20 -7.78 16.67 2.99
N VAL A 21 -7.94 16.90 1.69
CA VAL A 21 -6.88 16.79 0.69
C VAL A 21 -5.89 17.95 0.77
N SER A 22 -6.31 19.08 1.35
CA SER A 22 -5.44 20.23 1.67
C SER A 22 -5.83 20.85 3.00
N ASN A 23 -4.82 21.28 3.78
CA ASN A 23 -5.02 21.94 5.08
C ASN A 23 -5.88 23.22 4.97
N ASN A 24 -5.80 23.91 3.83
CA ASN A 24 -6.53 25.16 3.60
C ASN A 24 -7.92 24.94 2.96
N GLN A 25 -8.39 23.70 2.90
CA GLN A 25 -9.68 23.39 2.29
C GLN A 25 -10.85 23.83 3.19
N ILE A 26 -11.62 24.80 2.69
CA ILE A 26 -12.84 25.34 3.34
C ILE A 26 -14.04 24.42 3.13
N ARG A 27 -14.14 23.78 1.95
CA ARG A 27 -15.23 22.85 1.61
C ARG A 27 -15.14 21.57 2.44
N LYS A 28 -16.29 20.99 2.77
CA LYS A 28 -16.38 19.73 3.53
C LYS A 28 -16.00 18.51 2.69
N THR A 29 -16.32 18.54 1.39
CA THR A 29 -16.11 17.42 0.47
C THR A 29 -14.88 17.61 -0.39
N SER A 30 -14.17 16.52 -0.65
CA SER A 30 -12.98 16.42 -1.50
C SER A 30 -13.17 15.31 -2.54
N TYR A 31 -14.23 15.43 -3.35
CA TYR A 31 -14.49 14.46 -4.41
C TYR A 31 -13.69 14.79 -5.66
N ALA A 32 -13.06 13.77 -6.25
CA ALA A 32 -12.45 13.85 -7.57
C ALA A 32 -13.53 13.71 -8.66
N GLN A 33 -13.35 14.42 -9.77
CA GLN A 33 -14.23 14.27 -10.93
C GLN A 33 -14.00 12.92 -11.61
N HIS A 34 -15.00 12.41 -12.32
CA HIS A 34 -14.94 11.09 -12.97
C HIS A 34 -13.74 10.91 -13.92
N GLN A 35 -13.39 11.96 -14.66
CA GLN A 35 -12.24 11.95 -15.56
C GLN A 35 -10.92 11.80 -14.79
N GLN A 36 -10.77 12.51 -13.67
CA GLN A 36 -9.59 12.39 -12.78
C GLN A 36 -9.49 10.98 -12.21
N VAL A 37 -10.61 10.39 -11.77
CA VAL A 37 -10.65 8.99 -11.27
C VAL A 37 -10.18 8.01 -12.34
N ARG A 38 -10.59 8.18 -13.61
CA ARG A 38 -10.12 7.33 -14.72
C ARG A 38 -8.61 7.47 -14.95
N GLN A 39 -8.09 8.70 -14.92
CA GLN A 39 -6.66 8.95 -15.07
C GLN A 39 -5.84 8.36 -13.93
N ILE A 40 -6.30 8.50 -12.68
CA ILE A 40 -5.66 7.88 -11.49
C ILE A 40 -5.58 6.37 -11.65
N ARG A 41 -6.68 5.72 -12.06
CA ARG A 41 -6.70 4.26 -12.30
C ARG A 41 -5.72 3.83 -13.39
N LYS A 42 -5.61 4.62 -14.47
CA LYS A 42 -4.66 4.34 -15.55
C LYS A 42 -3.21 4.40 -15.06
N MET A 43 -2.86 5.47 -14.35
CA MET A 43 -1.51 5.65 -13.77
C MET A 43 -1.17 4.57 -12.74
N MET A 44 -2.12 4.22 -11.87
CA MET A 44 -1.96 3.13 -10.89
C MET A 44 -1.62 1.80 -11.58
N MET A 45 -2.40 1.43 -12.61
CA MET A 45 -2.14 0.18 -13.33
C MET A 45 -0.79 0.19 -14.03
N GLU A 46 -0.41 1.31 -14.68
CA GLU A 46 0.85 1.41 -15.41
C GLU A 46 2.07 1.24 -14.48
N ILE A 47 2.07 1.93 -13.33
CA ILE A 47 3.16 1.82 -12.35
C ILE A 47 3.23 0.41 -11.77
N MET A 48 2.09 -0.19 -11.41
CA MET A 48 2.05 -1.56 -10.88
C MET A 48 2.56 -2.57 -11.90
N THR A 49 2.17 -2.45 -13.18
CA THR A 49 2.68 -3.34 -14.22
C THR A 49 4.17 -3.20 -14.42
N ARG A 50 4.68 -1.96 -14.45
CA ARG A 50 6.11 -1.69 -14.62
C ARG A 50 6.95 -2.26 -13.47
N GLU A 51 6.50 -2.06 -12.24
CA GLU A 51 7.20 -2.50 -11.03
C GLU A 51 7.13 -4.01 -10.80
N VAL A 52 6.14 -4.72 -11.34
CA VAL A 52 6.01 -6.17 -11.16
C VAL A 52 6.59 -6.95 -12.34
N GLN A 53 6.53 -6.42 -13.56
CA GLN A 53 7.01 -7.13 -14.76
C GLN A 53 8.54 -7.22 -14.85
N THR A 54 9.26 -6.24 -14.29
CA THR A 54 10.72 -6.20 -14.40
C THR A 54 11.44 -7.03 -13.35
N ASN A 55 10.73 -7.49 -12.30
CA ASN A 55 11.34 -7.99 -11.08
C ASN A 55 10.82 -9.38 -10.72
N ASP A 56 11.66 -10.17 -10.06
CA ASP A 56 11.30 -11.48 -9.54
C ASP A 56 10.53 -11.40 -8.22
N LEU A 57 9.96 -12.54 -7.79
CA LEU A 57 9.16 -12.61 -6.56
C LEU A 57 9.89 -12.12 -5.30
N LYS A 58 11.21 -12.38 -5.18
CA LYS A 58 12.03 -11.94 -4.04
C LYS A 58 12.04 -10.40 -3.95
N GLU A 59 12.29 -9.73 -5.07
CA GLU A 59 12.35 -8.28 -5.15
C GLU A 59 10.97 -7.63 -4.98
N VAL A 60 9.93 -8.23 -5.55
CA VAL A 60 8.54 -7.75 -5.38
C VAL A 60 8.16 -7.77 -3.90
N VAL A 61 8.48 -8.84 -3.16
CA VAL A 61 8.23 -8.91 -1.71
C VAL A 61 9.00 -7.82 -0.96
N ASN A 62 10.27 -7.58 -1.30
CA ASN A 62 11.08 -6.51 -0.68
C ASN A 62 10.49 -5.11 -0.91
N LYS A 63 9.80 -4.86 -2.03
CA LYS A 63 9.08 -3.60 -2.29
C LYS A 63 7.77 -3.48 -1.51
N LEU A 64 7.12 -4.60 -1.23
CA LEU A 64 5.83 -4.66 -0.55
C LEU A 64 5.95 -4.46 0.97
N ILE A 65 7.03 -4.94 1.60
CA ILE A 65 7.24 -4.77 3.06
C ILE A 65 7.19 -3.28 3.47
N PRO A 66 7.89 -2.35 2.80
CA PRO A 66 7.80 -0.92 3.09
C PRO A 66 6.69 -0.18 2.33
N ASP A 67 5.85 -0.89 1.57
CA ASP A 67 4.84 -0.34 0.66
C ASP A 67 5.40 0.74 -0.30
N SER A 68 6.55 0.47 -0.92
CA SER A 68 7.21 1.45 -1.81
C SER A 68 6.39 1.75 -3.08
N ILE A 69 5.64 0.76 -3.58
CA ILE A 69 4.75 0.90 -4.74
C ILE A 69 3.61 1.88 -4.43
N GLY A 70 3.01 1.80 -3.24
CA GLY A 70 1.95 2.73 -2.81
C GLY A 70 2.46 4.17 -2.77
N LYS A 71 3.64 4.39 -2.19
CA LYS A 71 4.29 5.71 -2.14
C LYS A 71 4.68 6.24 -3.53
N HIS A 72 5.08 5.36 -4.45
CA HIS A 72 5.39 5.76 -5.83
C HIS A 72 4.12 6.24 -6.55
N ILE A 73 3.00 5.54 -6.36
CA ILE A 73 1.69 5.93 -6.89
C ILE A 73 1.22 7.27 -6.31
N GLU A 74 1.35 7.50 -5.01
CA GLU A 74 0.98 8.77 -4.38
C GLU A 74 1.70 9.96 -5.01
N LYS A 75 3.01 9.84 -5.20
CA LYS A 75 3.84 10.87 -5.83
C LYS A 75 3.45 11.12 -7.29
N ALA A 76 3.26 10.05 -8.07
CA ALA A 76 2.92 10.17 -9.49
C ALA A 76 1.51 10.75 -9.72
N CYS A 77 0.55 10.41 -8.85
CA CYS A 77 -0.83 10.88 -8.97
C CYS A 77 -1.04 12.30 -8.43
N GLN A 78 -0.07 12.86 -7.70
CA GLN A 78 -0.18 14.16 -7.04
C GLN A 78 -0.48 15.31 -8.02
N CYS A 79 -0.06 15.19 -9.29
CA CYS A 79 -0.37 16.14 -10.35
C CYS A 79 -1.85 16.16 -10.77
N ILE A 80 -2.58 15.05 -10.58
CA ILE A 80 -3.99 14.90 -10.98
C ILE A 80 -4.90 15.22 -9.80
N TYR A 81 -4.66 14.55 -8.68
CA TYR A 81 -5.42 14.70 -7.45
C TYR A 81 -4.56 14.21 -6.28
N PRO A 82 -4.46 14.93 -5.16
CA PRO A 82 -3.69 14.45 -4.02
C PRO A 82 -4.41 13.26 -3.39
N LEU A 83 -3.72 12.13 -3.34
CA LEU A 83 -4.23 10.90 -2.75
C LEU A 83 -3.65 10.72 -1.35
N HIS A 84 -4.45 10.11 -0.48
CA HIS A 84 -4.03 9.67 0.83
C HIS A 84 -4.41 8.20 0.99
N ASP A 85 -3.60 7.47 1.76
CA ASP A 85 -3.86 6.09 2.14
C ASP A 85 -3.89 5.13 0.93
N VAL A 86 -2.83 5.19 0.11
CA VAL A 86 -2.67 4.28 -1.04
C VAL A 86 -1.90 3.03 -0.62
N PHE A 87 -2.60 1.89 -0.56
CA PHE A 87 -2.02 0.61 -0.16
C PHE A 87 -2.42 -0.52 -1.10
N VAL A 88 -1.57 -1.56 -1.19
CA VAL A 88 -1.91 -2.80 -1.90
C VAL A 88 -2.78 -3.65 -0.97
N ARG A 89 -4.10 -3.63 -1.20
CA ARG A 89 -5.05 -4.31 -0.33
C ARG A 89 -4.94 -5.84 -0.35
N LYS A 90 -4.58 -6.43 -1.49
CA LYS A 90 -4.51 -7.89 -1.66
C LYS A 90 -3.58 -8.26 -2.78
N ILE A 91 -2.77 -9.29 -2.54
CA ILE A 91 -1.95 -9.96 -3.54
C ILE A 91 -2.35 -11.42 -3.57
N LYS A 92 -2.59 -11.96 -4.77
CA LYS A 92 -3.04 -13.33 -4.96
C LYS A 92 -2.14 -14.01 -5.98
N MET A 93 -1.59 -15.17 -5.61
CA MET A 93 -0.95 -16.06 -6.57
C MET A 93 -2.03 -16.76 -7.41
N LEU A 94 -1.99 -16.56 -8.73
CA LEU A 94 -2.91 -17.22 -9.66
C LEU A 94 -2.35 -18.55 -10.15
N LYS A 95 -1.07 -18.57 -10.51
CA LYS A 95 -0.34 -19.75 -10.94
C LYS A 95 0.95 -19.83 -10.12
N LYS A 96 1.21 -21.00 -9.56
CA LYS A 96 2.48 -21.30 -8.90
C LYS A 96 3.43 -21.89 -9.94
N PRO A 97 4.72 -21.49 -9.95
CA PRO A 97 5.71 -22.18 -10.76
C PRO A 97 5.81 -23.64 -10.31
N LYS A 98 6.30 -24.52 -11.19
CA LYS A 98 6.64 -25.90 -10.79
C LYS A 98 7.67 -25.84 -9.67
N PHE A 99 7.48 -26.68 -8.66
CA PHE A 99 8.37 -26.73 -7.51
C PHE A 99 9.77 -27.17 -7.95
N ASP A 100 10.77 -26.39 -7.55
CA ASP A 100 12.18 -26.62 -7.85
C ASP A 100 12.97 -26.39 -6.57
N LEU A 101 13.67 -27.43 -6.13
CA LEU A 101 14.41 -27.42 -4.87
C LEU A 101 15.59 -26.43 -4.94
N GLY A 102 16.19 -26.24 -6.12
CA GLY A 102 17.30 -25.31 -6.30
C GLY A 102 16.87 -23.85 -6.09
N LYS A 103 15.77 -23.45 -6.73
CA LYS A 103 15.18 -22.10 -6.56
C LYS A 103 14.73 -21.84 -5.12
N LEU A 104 14.27 -22.87 -4.42
CA LEU A 104 13.89 -22.73 -3.01
C LEU A 104 15.11 -22.48 -2.12
N MET A 105 16.17 -23.26 -2.31
CA MET A 105 17.39 -23.09 -1.51
C MET A 105 18.08 -21.75 -1.78
N GLU A 106 18.01 -21.22 -3.00
CA GLU A 106 18.50 -19.87 -3.33
C GLU A 106 17.73 -18.77 -2.58
N LEU A 107 16.41 -18.93 -2.42
CA LEU A 107 15.59 -17.98 -1.65
C LEU A 107 15.84 -18.04 -0.14
N HIS A 108 16.31 -19.19 0.38
CA HIS A 108 16.57 -19.41 1.81
C HIS A 108 18.05 -19.44 2.19
N GLY A 109 18.98 -19.39 1.22
CA GLY A 109 20.42 -19.55 1.42
C GLY A 109 21.12 -18.33 2.03
N GLU A 110 20.47 -17.18 2.03
CA GLU A 110 20.98 -15.92 2.58
C GLU A 110 20.12 -15.50 3.79
N GLY A 111 20.21 -16.25 4.90
CA GLY A 111 19.39 -15.90 6.07
C GLY A 111 19.36 -16.87 7.24
N SER A 112 20.43 -17.62 7.53
CA SER A 112 20.58 -18.22 8.87
C SER A 112 21.11 -17.15 9.83
N GLY A 113 20.22 -16.33 10.36
CA GLY A 113 20.61 -15.16 11.15
C GLY A 113 19.56 -14.70 12.17
N SER A 114 18.94 -15.63 12.90
CA SER A 114 18.60 -15.43 14.32
C SER A 114 18.09 -16.75 14.90
N GLY A 115 18.95 -17.39 15.69
CA GLY A 115 18.58 -18.54 16.49
C GLY A 115 17.70 -18.14 17.67
N LYS A 116 16.73 -19.02 17.96
CA LYS A 116 16.43 -19.40 19.34
C LYS A 116 16.59 -20.92 19.43
N ALA A 117 17.39 -21.34 20.38
CA ALA A 117 17.88 -22.70 20.55
C ALA A 117 16.93 -23.60 21.38
N THR A 118 17.17 -24.91 21.22
CA THR A 118 16.96 -26.04 22.15
C THR A 118 15.56 -26.60 22.45
N GLY A 119 15.47 -27.91 22.25
CA GLY A 119 14.63 -28.90 22.94
C GLY A 119 13.92 -29.83 21.94
N ASP A 120 14.18 -31.13 21.82
CA ASP A 120 15.07 -32.07 22.49
C ASP A 120 15.12 -33.33 21.60
N GLU A 121 16.18 -34.12 21.76
CA GLU A 121 16.51 -35.34 21.03
C GLU A 121 15.57 -36.50 21.38
N THR A 122 15.33 -37.43 20.46
CA THR A 122 15.64 -38.86 20.66
C THR A 122 15.28 -39.66 19.42
N GLY A 123 16.29 -40.35 18.87
CA GLY A 123 16.09 -41.31 17.80
C GLY A 123 15.47 -42.61 18.29
N ALA A 124 14.88 -43.35 17.37
CA ALA A 124 14.89 -44.80 17.37
C ALA A 124 14.97 -45.29 15.92
N LYS A 125 16.10 -45.94 15.60
CA LYS A 125 16.22 -46.86 14.47
C LYS A 125 15.48 -48.17 14.81
N ALA A 126 15.16 -48.91 13.74
CA ALA A 126 14.77 -50.32 13.60
C ALA A 126 13.37 -50.40 12.98
N GLU A 127 13.10 -51.10 11.88
CA GLU A 127 13.77 -52.18 11.13
C GLU A 127 13.36 -52.05 9.67
#